data_AF-A0AAW1ND11-F1
#
_entry.id   AF-A0AAW1ND11-F1
#
_cell.length_a   1.000
_cell.length_b   1.000
_cell.length_c   1.000
_cell.angle_alpha   90.00
_cell.angle_beta   90.00
_cell.angle_gamma   90.00
#
_symmetry.space_group_name_H-M   'P 1'
#
loop_
_entity.id
_entity.type
_entity.pdbx_description
1 polymer ?
#
loop_
_entity_poly.entity_id
_entity_poly.type
_entity_poly.pdbx_seq_one_letter_code
_entity_poly.pdbx_strand_id
1 'polypeptide(L)'
;MEEGTFDTLIPSRYISFTLPLNSIIISQNHYFHTENIQISVLDSPSLQLPINSPKIAAMLVPKFRENDWIFNTELGQLQLLFSFPEISRLILIGNAYDNDNNVGKLYKRSVELNPFRREELERSLYPLLTVLLPKEIDKADDFCVPFLRYEDNVISSVILDKCIGDSVGEMLVEDVEIEIEGCSREFRRRLRFKRMPNLVQSEISIVPKVTDEKSWDFEKAGFCPNLEMLVHPYLAPMVAGLALVAVHIQERFESGVQPRGCCMGVGGGALLSFLSINLGFEVVGVEVDEVVLSVAEKYFGLETGQGIQLCVGDGIKILKKAACYDENYKSSRNLASNIRELDCCRTKFELFRSKFDVIMVDLDSSDSKMDISAPPLEFLQKDVLLAAKSCLFEHGILVLNVIPRNQTFYNLVIHALREVFDDLHELDVGNGENFVLIASKTSIEWNSGAPENVFMSKLKSVISEMYIDAIRKV
;
A
#
# COMPACT_ATOMS: atom_id res chain seq x y z
N MET A 1 15.68 27.82 20.42
CA MET A 1 16.40 27.45 19.17
C MET A 1 17.56 28.43 19.02
N GLU A 2 18.73 27.98 18.58
CA GLU A 2 19.90 28.85 18.45
C GLU A 2 19.74 29.84 17.28
N GLU A 3 20.29 31.03 17.43
CA GLU A 3 20.29 32.04 16.37
C GLU A 3 21.01 31.49 15.13
N GLY A 4 20.42 31.68 13.95
CA GLY A 4 20.98 31.20 12.68
C GLY A 4 20.75 29.72 12.36
N THR A 5 19.94 29.00 13.14
CA THR A 5 19.62 27.57 12.89
C THR A 5 19.17 27.30 11.45
N PHE A 6 18.40 28.21 10.85
CA PHE A 6 17.85 28.06 9.49
C PHE A 6 18.64 28.80 8.40
N ASP A 7 19.77 29.42 8.74
CA ASP A 7 20.54 30.28 7.84
C ASP A 7 21.13 29.55 6.63
N THR A 8 21.33 28.23 6.75
CA THR A 8 21.93 27.39 5.71
C THR A 8 20.99 26.24 5.37
N LEU A 9 21.10 25.69 4.17
CA LEU A 9 20.46 24.42 3.81
C LEU A 9 21.36 23.26 4.23
N ILE A 10 20.83 22.31 5.03
CA ILE A 10 21.55 21.11 5.42
C ILE A 10 20.85 19.90 4.80
N PRO A 11 21.53 19.07 3.99
CA PRO A 11 20.93 17.88 3.38
C PRO A 11 20.19 17.01 4.40
N SER A 12 18.95 16.65 4.08
CA SER A 12 18.11 15.78 4.93
C SER A 12 17.83 16.34 6.33
N ARG A 13 17.96 17.65 6.55
CA ARG A 13 17.58 18.24 7.84
C ARG A 13 16.08 18.07 8.07
N TYR A 14 15.75 17.67 9.28
CA TYR A 14 14.39 17.68 9.82
C TYR A 14 14.38 18.39 11.16
N ILE A 15 13.65 19.52 11.26
CA ILE A 15 13.45 20.24 12.52
C ILE A 15 11.96 20.49 12.70
N SER A 16 11.39 20.04 13.81
CA SER A 16 9.99 20.25 14.16
C SER A 16 9.87 20.90 15.54
N PHE A 17 9.03 21.92 15.66
CA PHE A 17 8.85 22.69 16.89
C PHE A 17 7.47 23.36 16.94
N THR A 18 7.08 23.78 18.14
CA THR A 18 5.77 24.37 18.42
C THR A 18 5.92 25.84 18.80
N LEU A 19 5.00 26.71 18.34
CA LEU A 19 4.96 28.13 18.71
C LEU A 19 3.56 28.56 19.17
N PRO A 20 3.43 29.47 20.16
CA PRO A 20 2.13 30.04 20.52
C PRO A 20 1.56 30.90 19.40
N LEU A 21 0.30 30.66 19.01
CA LEU A 21 -0.37 31.31 17.88
C LEU A 21 -0.41 32.84 18.03
N ASN A 22 -0.62 33.33 19.25
CA ASN A 22 -0.67 34.77 19.58
C ASN A 22 0.66 35.49 19.31
N SER A 23 1.76 34.77 19.14
CA SER A 23 3.07 35.34 18.79
C SER A 23 3.20 35.66 17.30
N ILE A 24 2.25 35.21 16.48
CA ILE A 24 2.36 35.18 15.01
C ILE A 24 1.17 35.89 14.36
N ILE A 25 -0.06 35.62 14.81
CA ILE A 25 -1.28 36.17 14.21
C ILE A 25 -1.98 37.06 15.23
N ILE A 26 -2.20 38.32 14.85
CA ILE A 26 -2.80 39.37 15.70
C ILE A 26 -4.33 39.42 15.52
N SER A 27 -4.87 38.90 14.42
CA SER A 27 -6.30 38.89 14.10
C SER A 27 -6.99 37.55 14.41
N GLN A 28 -8.31 37.58 14.59
CA GLN A 28 -9.11 36.36 14.73
C GLN A 28 -9.02 35.53 13.44
N ASN A 29 -8.29 34.41 13.48
CA ASN A 29 -8.20 33.46 12.39
C ASN A 29 -8.96 32.18 12.75
N HIS A 30 -9.84 31.73 11.86
CA HIS A 30 -10.63 30.50 12.05
C HIS A 30 -9.95 29.23 11.53
N TYR A 31 -8.77 29.34 10.92
CA TYR A 31 -8.02 28.20 10.41
C TYR A 31 -7.31 27.44 11.54
N PHE A 32 -6.53 28.18 12.35
CA PHE A 32 -5.92 27.65 13.55
C PHE A 32 -6.95 27.63 14.68
N HIS A 33 -7.16 26.45 15.27
CA HIS A 33 -8.14 26.18 16.31
C HIS A 33 -7.49 25.74 17.63
N THR A 34 -6.16 25.76 17.69
CA THR A 34 -5.36 25.44 18.87
C THR A 34 -4.57 26.68 19.30
N GLU A 35 -4.16 26.74 20.56
CA GLU A 35 -3.37 27.87 21.09
C GLU A 35 -1.94 27.90 20.54
N ASN A 36 -1.49 26.78 19.98
CA ASN A 36 -0.13 26.56 19.51
C ASN A 36 -0.14 26.03 18.07
N ILE A 37 0.82 26.43 17.24
CA ILE A 37 1.01 25.87 15.91
C ILE A 37 2.23 24.95 15.88
N GLN A 38 2.15 23.89 15.09
CA GLN A 38 3.28 23.02 14.78
C GLN A 38 3.95 23.50 13.49
N ILE A 39 5.27 23.64 13.53
CA ILE A 39 6.09 23.98 12.37
C ILE A 39 7.12 22.88 12.16
N SER A 40 7.22 22.40 10.92
CA SER A 40 8.27 21.47 10.51
C SER A 40 9.04 22.04 9.32
N VAL A 41 10.36 22.05 9.42
CA VAL A 41 11.27 22.54 8.38
C VAL A 41 12.12 21.37 7.90
N LEU A 42 11.99 21.07 6.61
CA LEU A 42 12.65 19.95 5.95
C LEU A 42 13.54 20.48 4.82
N ASP A 43 14.79 20.05 4.77
CA ASP A 43 15.72 20.36 3.68
C ASP A 43 15.93 19.12 2.80
N SER A 44 15.91 19.30 1.48
CA SER A 44 16.05 18.20 0.51
C SER A 44 17.40 17.47 0.66
N PRO A 45 17.43 16.12 0.57
CA PRO A 45 18.68 15.35 0.55
C PRO A 45 19.53 15.69 -0.66
N SER A 46 18.86 15.96 -1.78
CA SER A 46 19.48 16.41 -3.01
C SER A 46 19.60 17.93 -2.90
N LEU A 47 20.76 18.41 -2.44
CA LEU A 47 21.22 19.73 -2.86
C LEU A 47 21.47 19.64 -4.36
N GLN A 48 20.40 19.65 -5.17
CA GLN A 48 20.55 20.14 -6.52
C GLN A 48 21.14 21.53 -6.31
N LEU A 49 22.40 21.70 -6.69
CA LEU A 49 22.92 23.00 -7.06
C LEU A 49 22.38 23.21 -8.48
N PRO A 50 21.15 23.73 -8.71
CA PRO A 50 20.92 24.24 -10.03
C PRO A 50 21.78 25.48 -10.17
N ILE A 51 21.95 25.88 -11.41
CA ILE A 51 22.49 27.15 -11.88
C ILE A 51 21.65 28.36 -11.35
N ASN A 52 20.69 28.14 -10.43
CA ASN A 52 19.68 29.07 -9.89
C ASN A 52 19.65 29.06 -8.35
N SER A 53 19.01 30.05 -7.73
CA SER A 53 18.78 30.15 -6.28
C SER A 53 17.92 28.99 -5.73
N PRO A 54 18.09 28.61 -4.44
CA PRO A 54 17.32 27.54 -3.83
C PRO A 54 15.83 27.89 -3.78
N LYS A 55 14.96 26.91 -4.08
CA LYS A 55 13.51 27.09 -4.04
C LYS A 55 12.97 26.67 -2.68
N ILE A 56 12.18 27.53 -2.06
CA ILE A 56 11.56 27.28 -0.76
C ILE A 56 10.05 27.33 -0.95
N ALA A 57 9.33 26.45 -0.26
CA ALA A 57 7.89 26.49 -0.23
C ALA A 57 7.35 26.28 1.18
N ALA A 58 6.17 26.85 1.43
CA ALA A 58 5.40 26.59 2.63
C ALA A 58 4.18 25.72 2.28
N MET A 59 3.69 24.95 3.24
CA MET A 59 2.44 24.20 3.10
C MET A 59 1.64 24.33 4.40
N LEU A 60 0.36 24.66 4.26
CA LEU A 60 -0.56 24.62 5.39
C LEU A 60 -1.12 23.21 5.52
N VAL A 61 -1.00 22.61 6.69
CA VAL A 61 -1.60 21.31 6.99
C VAL A 61 -3.12 21.45 6.93
N PRO A 62 -3.83 20.66 6.10
CA PRO A 62 -5.28 20.73 6.00
C PRO A 62 -5.94 20.66 7.37
N LYS A 63 -6.89 21.56 7.61
CA LYS A 63 -7.59 21.67 8.90
C LYS A 63 -8.20 20.33 9.28
N PHE A 64 -7.98 19.90 10.52
CA PHE A 64 -8.43 18.61 11.08
C PHE A 64 -7.71 17.37 10.53
N ARG A 65 -6.62 17.55 9.76
CA ARG A 65 -5.72 16.45 9.35
C ARG A 65 -4.37 16.48 10.06
N GLU A 66 -4.20 17.31 11.08
CA GLU A 66 -2.95 17.43 11.83
C GLU A 66 -2.53 16.12 12.52
N ASN A 67 -3.46 15.19 12.69
CA ASN A 67 -3.19 13.87 13.24
C ASN A 67 -2.93 12.77 12.19
N ASP A 68 -3.06 13.08 10.90
CA ASP A 68 -2.70 12.15 9.83
C ASP A 68 -1.18 12.00 9.74
N TRP A 69 -0.72 10.77 9.54
CA TRP A 69 0.71 10.46 9.53
C TRP A 69 1.49 11.16 8.42
N ILE A 70 0.86 11.51 7.30
CA ILE A 70 1.51 12.32 6.25
C ILE A 70 1.93 13.70 6.76
N PHE A 71 1.21 14.27 7.74
CA PHE A 71 1.44 15.62 8.25
C PHE A 71 2.13 15.67 9.62
N ASN A 72 2.17 14.58 10.40
CA ASN A 72 2.74 14.61 11.76
C ASN A 72 3.92 13.65 11.99
N THR A 73 4.29 12.84 11.00
CA THR A 73 5.50 12.01 11.08
C THR A 73 6.60 12.55 10.19
N GLU A 74 7.85 12.35 10.59
CA GLU A 74 9.02 12.72 9.77
C GLU A 74 8.96 12.06 8.39
N LEU A 75 8.69 10.75 8.32
CA LEU A 75 8.58 10.02 7.06
C LEU A 75 7.43 10.53 6.17
N GLY A 76 6.28 10.85 6.78
CA GLY A 76 5.14 11.44 6.09
C GLY A 76 5.50 12.75 5.40
N GLN A 77 6.13 13.65 6.16
CA GLN A 77 6.52 14.97 5.68
C GLN A 77 7.70 14.94 4.69
N LEU A 78 8.62 13.98 4.83
CA LEU A 78 9.68 13.76 3.84
C LEU A 78 9.11 13.34 2.49
N GLN A 79 8.05 12.52 2.45
CA GLN A 79 7.40 12.17 1.20
C GLN A 79 6.71 13.36 0.54
N LEU A 80 6.08 14.25 1.33
CA LEU A 80 5.55 15.51 0.79
C LEU A 80 6.65 16.34 0.12
N LEU A 81 7.85 16.41 0.71
CA LEU A 81 9.00 17.07 0.08
C LEU A 81 9.42 16.36 -1.21
N PHE A 82 9.43 15.02 -1.25
CA PHE A 82 9.79 14.26 -2.45
C PHE A 82 8.80 14.38 -3.60
N SER A 83 7.54 14.71 -3.33
CA SER A 83 6.56 15.05 -4.37
C SER A 83 6.91 16.34 -5.13
N PHE A 84 7.83 17.16 -4.61
CA PHE A 84 8.27 18.41 -5.23
C PHE A 84 9.81 18.44 -5.36
N PRO A 85 10.40 17.71 -6.33
CA PRO A 85 11.85 17.52 -6.44
C PRO A 85 12.64 18.83 -6.63
N GLU A 86 12.00 19.90 -7.10
CA GLU A 86 12.59 21.22 -7.24
C GLU A 86 12.69 22.02 -5.93
N ILE A 87 12.01 21.60 -4.86
CA ILE A 87 11.98 22.30 -3.58
C ILE A 87 13.21 21.91 -2.75
N SER A 88 14.00 22.91 -2.37
CA SER A 88 15.18 22.76 -1.51
C SER A 88 14.82 22.74 -0.02
N ARG A 89 13.79 23.48 0.38
CA ARG A 89 13.23 23.47 1.74
C ARG A 89 11.71 23.55 1.72
N LEU A 90 11.08 22.65 2.47
CA LEU A 90 9.65 22.66 2.72
C LEU A 90 9.37 23.06 4.17
N ILE A 91 8.46 24.02 4.35
CA ILE A 91 8.01 24.48 5.67
C ILE A 91 6.54 24.08 5.83
N LEU A 92 6.24 23.09 6.67
CA LEU A 92 4.88 22.74 7.04
C LEU A 92 4.43 23.55 8.24
N ILE A 93 3.21 24.08 8.19
CA ILE A 93 2.58 24.84 9.27
C ILE A 93 1.18 24.27 9.51
N GLY A 94 0.91 23.80 10.73
CA GLY A 94 -0.38 23.24 11.12
C GLY A 94 -0.76 23.62 12.55
N ASN A 95 -1.96 23.23 12.98
CA ASN A 95 -2.27 23.25 14.41
C ASN A 95 -1.35 22.30 15.17
N ALA A 96 -1.03 22.62 16.42
CA ALA A 96 -0.37 21.64 17.29
C ALA A 96 -1.28 20.41 17.40
N TYR A 97 -0.70 19.23 17.21
CA TYR A 97 -1.44 17.99 17.34
C TYR A 97 -1.79 17.77 18.82
N ASP A 98 -3.05 17.45 19.07
CA ASP A 98 -3.49 17.00 20.39
C ASP A 98 -3.26 15.49 20.48
N ASN A 99 -2.66 15.01 21.56
CA ASN A 99 -2.32 13.59 21.75
C ASN A 99 -3.57 12.73 22.08
N ASP A 100 -4.74 13.32 21.88
CA ASP A 100 -6.05 12.75 22.13
C ASP A 100 -6.35 11.55 21.21
N ASN A 101 -7.11 10.60 21.76
CA ASN A 101 -7.61 9.49 20.98
C ASN A 101 -8.57 10.00 19.90
N ASN A 102 -8.19 9.85 18.63
CA ASN A 102 -8.98 10.29 17.48
C ASN A 102 -9.84 9.17 16.87
N VAL A 103 -9.84 7.98 17.48
CA VAL A 103 -10.75 6.89 17.09
C VAL A 103 -12.19 7.38 17.22
N GLY A 104 -12.97 7.18 16.16
CA GLY A 104 -14.38 7.60 16.06
C GLY A 104 -14.60 9.07 15.73
N LYS A 105 -13.57 9.92 15.65
CA LYS A 105 -13.73 11.32 15.25
C LYS A 105 -13.87 11.43 13.73
N LEU A 106 -14.96 12.03 13.26
CA LEU A 106 -15.20 12.30 11.85
C LEU A 106 -14.31 13.45 11.35
N TYR A 107 -13.46 13.16 10.38
CA TYR A 107 -12.89 14.17 9.50
C TYR A 107 -13.86 14.44 8.35
N LYS A 108 -14.07 15.71 8.03
CA LYS A 108 -14.77 16.13 6.82
C LYS A 108 -13.97 17.24 6.17
N ARG A 109 -13.67 17.07 4.88
CA ARG A 109 -13.01 18.09 4.06
C ARG A 109 -13.76 19.40 4.21
N SER A 110 -13.05 20.40 4.72
CA SER A 110 -13.60 21.75 4.82
C SER A 110 -13.80 22.30 3.41
N VAL A 111 -14.91 23.01 3.19
CA VAL A 111 -15.04 23.90 2.04
C VAL A 111 -13.86 24.88 2.10
N GLU A 112 -13.19 25.10 0.97
CA GLU A 112 -12.04 26.00 0.92
C GLU A 112 -12.40 27.36 1.55
N LEU A 113 -11.46 27.90 2.31
CA LEU A 113 -11.50 29.30 2.70
C LEU A 113 -11.71 30.14 1.44
N ASN A 114 -12.61 31.11 1.48
CA ASN A 114 -12.72 32.13 0.44
C ASN A 114 -11.29 32.61 0.09
N PRO A 115 -10.90 32.67 -1.20
CA PRO A 115 -9.55 33.04 -1.64
C PRO A 115 -8.96 34.25 -0.90
N PHE A 116 -9.79 35.26 -0.64
CA PHE A 116 -9.39 36.45 0.12
C PHE A 116 -8.90 36.14 1.54
N ARG A 117 -9.60 35.26 2.28
CA ARG A 117 -9.22 34.87 3.64
C ARG A 117 -7.96 34.02 3.66
N ARG A 118 -7.74 33.22 2.62
CA ARG A 118 -6.51 32.44 2.46
C ARG A 118 -5.32 33.37 2.22
N GLU A 119 -5.43 34.33 1.31
CA GLU A 119 -4.37 35.31 1.04
C GLU A 119 -4.03 36.14 2.29
N GLU A 120 -5.04 36.53 3.09
CA GLU A 120 -4.82 37.23 4.36
C GLU A 120 -4.06 36.36 5.37
N LEU A 121 -4.41 35.08 5.48
CA LEU A 121 -3.71 34.11 6.33
C LEU A 121 -2.26 33.91 5.87
N GLU A 122 -2.04 33.65 4.59
CA GLU A 122 -0.70 33.50 4.01
C GLU A 122 0.14 34.76 4.24
N ARG A 123 -0.47 35.95 4.09
CA ARG A 123 0.19 37.22 4.39
C ARG A 123 0.61 37.37 5.85
N SER A 124 -0.24 36.92 6.78
CA SER A 124 0.06 36.96 8.21
C SER A 124 1.22 36.04 8.62
N LEU A 125 1.54 35.02 7.81
CA LEU A 125 2.61 34.07 8.09
C LEU A 125 3.97 34.46 7.49
N TYR A 126 4.04 35.43 6.58
CA TYR A 126 5.33 35.86 6.01
C TYR A 126 6.39 36.29 7.03
N PRO A 127 6.06 37.00 8.13
CA PRO A 127 7.05 37.34 9.14
C PRO A 127 7.72 36.10 9.73
N LEU A 128 6.95 35.03 9.99
CA LEU A 128 7.47 33.74 10.42
C LEU A 128 8.34 33.11 9.34
N LEU A 129 7.82 33.00 8.11
CA LEU A 129 8.53 32.37 7.00
C LEU A 129 9.89 33.02 6.75
N THR A 130 9.98 34.35 6.85
CA THR A 130 11.20 35.13 6.63
C THR A 130 12.34 34.74 7.57
N VAL A 131 12.02 34.30 8.80
CA VAL A 131 12.99 33.82 9.80
C VAL A 131 13.44 32.38 9.51
N LEU A 132 12.64 31.61 8.78
CA LEU A 132 12.92 30.23 8.39
C LEU A 132 13.62 30.12 7.02
N LEU A 133 13.84 31.25 6.34
CA LEU A 133 14.55 31.30 5.07
C LEU A 133 16.07 31.17 5.26
N PRO A 134 16.75 30.44 4.36
CA PRO A 134 18.21 30.47 4.29
C PRO A 134 18.74 31.86 3.90
N LYS A 135 19.96 32.20 4.35
CA LYS A 135 20.61 33.50 4.09
C LYS A 135 21.00 33.67 2.62
N GLU A 136 21.20 32.57 1.90
CA GLU A 136 21.59 32.57 0.48
C GLU A 136 20.47 33.04 -0.46
N ILE A 137 19.25 33.25 0.04
CA ILE A 137 18.14 33.79 -0.74
C ILE A 137 18.23 35.31 -0.78
N ASP A 138 18.41 35.84 -1.99
CA ASP A 138 18.22 37.26 -2.26
C ASP A 138 16.77 37.64 -1.95
N LYS A 139 16.58 38.36 -0.84
CA LYS A 139 15.32 38.98 -0.44
C LYS A 139 15.07 40.24 -1.27
N ALA A 140 15.06 40.11 -2.60
CA ALA A 140 14.60 41.18 -3.48
C ALA A 140 13.16 41.57 -3.08
N ASP A 141 12.75 42.80 -3.38
CA ASP A 141 11.48 43.38 -2.90
C ASP A 141 10.22 42.53 -3.27
N ASP A 142 10.33 41.68 -4.30
CA ASP A 142 9.24 40.81 -4.78
C ASP A 142 9.39 39.32 -4.37
N PHE A 143 10.36 38.95 -3.54
CA PHE A 143 10.53 37.55 -3.12
C PHE A 143 9.38 37.11 -2.22
N CYS A 144 8.68 36.05 -2.66
CA CYS A 144 7.54 35.49 -1.97
C CYS A 144 7.70 33.97 -1.87
N VAL A 145 7.45 33.42 -0.68
CA VAL A 145 7.44 31.97 -0.47
C VAL A 145 6.11 31.41 -0.99
N PRO A 146 6.08 30.58 -2.04
CA PRO A 146 4.86 29.98 -2.52
C PRO A 146 4.25 29.04 -1.46
N PHE A 147 2.93 29.07 -1.35
CA PHE A 147 2.15 28.12 -0.55
C PHE A 147 1.68 26.97 -1.44
N LEU A 148 2.23 25.79 -1.21
CA LEU A 148 1.78 24.54 -1.83
C LEU A 148 0.46 24.09 -1.21
N ARG A 149 -0.33 23.40 -2.02
CA ARG A 149 -1.59 22.78 -1.60
C ARG A 149 -1.44 21.27 -1.65
N TYR A 150 -1.97 20.62 -0.62
CA TYR A 150 -2.17 19.19 -0.63
C TYR A 150 -3.62 18.91 -1.02
N GLU A 151 -3.82 18.20 -2.12
CA GLU A 151 -5.13 17.77 -2.59
C GLU A 151 -5.11 16.25 -2.75
N ASP A 152 -6.14 15.60 -2.23
CA ASP A 152 -6.40 14.19 -2.44
C ASP A 152 -7.89 14.00 -2.76
N ASN A 153 -8.32 12.75 -2.86
CA ASN A 153 -9.70 12.42 -3.16
C ASN A 153 -10.57 12.16 -1.92
N VAL A 154 -10.04 12.32 -0.69
CA VAL A 154 -10.76 12.04 0.56
C VAL A 154 -11.73 13.17 0.94
N ILE A 155 -13.04 12.92 0.84
CA ILE A 155 -14.12 13.82 1.25
C ILE A 155 -14.31 13.78 2.77
N SER A 156 -14.37 12.58 3.34
CA SER A 156 -14.52 12.37 4.78
C SER A 156 -13.82 11.09 5.21
N SER A 157 -13.43 11.00 6.48
CA SER A 157 -12.85 9.78 7.04
C SER A 157 -13.15 9.61 8.52
N VAL A 158 -13.17 8.37 8.98
CA VAL A 158 -13.31 8.02 10.40
C VAL A 158 -12.37 6.88 10.74
N ILE A 159 -11.58 7.07 11.80
CA ILE A 159 -10.68 6.05 12.31
C ILE A 159 -11.50 5.06 13.13
N LEU A 160 -11.46 3.78 12.75
CA LEU A 160 -12.19 2.71 13.44
C LEU A 160 -11.37 2.06 14.56
N ASP A 161 -10.07 1.88 14.34
CA ASP A 161 -9.19 1.24 15.31
C ASP A 161 -7.73 1.66 15.10
N LYS A 162 -6.95 1.53 16.19
CA LYS A 162 -5.49 1.62 16.18
C LYS A 162 -4.94 0.43 16.94
N CYS A 163 -4.06 -0.31 16.30
CA CYS A 163 -3.46 -1.51 16.89
C CYS A 163 -1.95 -1.53 16.63
N ILE A 164 -1.22 -2.35 17.37
CA ILE A 164 0.23 -2.49 17.24
C ILE A 164 0.51 -3.97 17.05
N GLY A 165 1.16 -4.30 15.93
CA GLY A 165 1.64 -5.63 15.62
C GLY A 165 3.14 -5.76 15.93
N ASP A 166 3.58 -6.98 16.20
CA ASP A 166 4.98 -7.27 16.56
C ASP A 166 5.95 -7.05 15.40
N SER A 167 5.49 -7.19 14.15
CA SER A 167 6.30 -7.09 12.94
C SER A 167 6.02 -5.83 12.14
N VAL A 168 4.75 -5.42 12.00
CA VAL A 168 4.39 -4.23 11.20
C VAL A 168 4.36 -2.94 12.00
N GLY A 169 4.30 -3.02 13.34
CA GLY A 169 4.23 -1.87 14.24
C GLY A 169 2.81 -1.28 14.31
N GLU A 170 2.72 0.04 14.49
CA GLU A 170 1.44 0.75 14.65
C GLU A 170 0.65 0.76 13.32
N MET A 171 -0.62 0.39 13.41
CA MET A 171 -1.58 0.26 12.31
C MET A 171 -2.81 1.12 12.55
N LEU A 172 -3.40 1.57 11.46
CA LEU A 172 -4.63 2.35 11.43
C LEU A 172 -5.65 1.66 10.53
N VAL A 173 -6.87 1.49 11.05
CA VAL A 173 -8.04 1.10 10.25
C VAL A 173 -8.95 2.31 10.15
N GLU A 174 -9.31 2.72 8.93
CA GLU A 174 -10.20 3.86 8.70
C GLU A 174 -11.21 3.57 7.59
N ASP A 175 -12.42 4.10 7.75
CA ASP A 175 -13.39 4.21 6.66
C ASP A 175 -13.23 5.59 6.02
N VAL A 176 -13.20 5.64 4.69
CA VAL A 176 -13.06 6.86 3.90
C VAL A 176 -14.18 6.97 2.88
N GLU A 177 -14.70 8.18 2.72
CA GLU A 177 -15.52 8.59 1.58
C GLU A 177 -14.58 9.28 0.59
N ILE A 178 -14.51 8.76 -0.63
CA ILE A 178 -13.66 9.31 -1.69
C ILE A 178 -14.49 9.81 -2.87
N GLU A 179 -13.99 10.86 -3.51
CA GLU A 179 -14.48 11.37 -4.78
C GLU A 179 -13.77 10.66 -5.93
N ILE A 180 -14.54 10.16 -6.89
CA ILE A 180 -14.03 9.59 -8.14
C ILE A 180 -14.39 10.52 -9.29
N GLU A 181 -13.63 10.44 -10.39
CA GLU A 181 -13.95 11.10 -11.65
C GLU A 181 -15.45 10.98 -11.99
N GLY A 182 -16.07 12.12 -12.34
CA GLY A 182 -17.52 12.21 -12.58
C GLY A 182 -18.36 12.53 -11.34
N CYS A 183 -17.75 13.01 -10.25
CA CYS A 183 -18.42 13.41 -8.99
C CYS A 183 -19.17 12.26 -8.29
N SER A 184 -18.79 11.01 -8.59
CA SER A 184 -19.33 9.84 -7.89
C SER A 184 -18.59 9.64 -6.56
N ARG A 185 -19.29 9.07 -5.59
CA ARG A 185 -18.75 8.80 -4.24
C ARG A 185 -18.59 7.32 -4.06
N GLU A 186 -17.45 6.91 -3.52
CA GLU A 186 -17.20 5.54 -3.10
C GLU A 186 -16.78 5.54 -1.64
N PHE A 187 -17.18 4.50 -0.92
CA PHE A 187 -16.74 4.24 0.42
C PHE A 187 -15.72 3.11 0.41
N ARG A 188 -14.57 3.35 1.03
CA ARG A 188 -13.53 2.33 1.19
C ARG A 188 -13.14 2.20 2.64
N ARG A 189 -12.76 0.99 3.05
CA ARG A 189 -12.05 0.75 4.30
C ARG A 189 -10.58 0.52 4.00
N ARG A 190 -9.71 1.23 4.72
CA ARG A 190 -8.25 1.22 4.52
C ARG A 190 -7.54 0.68 5.75
N LEU A 191 -6.50 -0.12 5.50
CA LEU A 191 -5.46 -0.48 6.45
C LEU A 191 -4.20 0.29 6.08
N ARG A 192 -3.60 1.00 7.04
CA ARG A 192 -2.34 1.74 6.87
C ARG A 192 -1.37 1.37 7.97
N PHE A 193 -0.07 1.34 7.64
CA PHE A 193 0.99 1.11 8.63
C PHE A 193 1.77 2.41 8.86
N LYS A 194 2.04 2.75 10.13
CA LYS A 194 2.75 3.99 10.47
C LYS A 194 4.18 4.03 9.95
N ARG A 195 4.82 2.87 9.81
CA ARG A 195 6.14 2.73 9.20
C ARG A 195 6.17 3.16 7.74
N MET A 196 5.03 3.13 7.05
CA MET A 196 4.84 3.51 5.65
C MET A 196 3.60 4.41 5.54
N PRO A 197 3.65 5.62 6.13
CA PRO A 197 2.46 6.39 6.49
C PRO A 197 1.60 6.80 5.28
N ASN A 198 2.19 6.84 4.09
CA ASN A 198 1.53 7.30 2.87
C ASN A 198 1.13 6.15 1.93
N LEU A 199 1.45 4.91 2.29
CA LEU A 199 1.02 3.72 1.56
C LEU A 199 -0.22 3.14 2.24
N VAL A 200 -1.32 3.10 1.50
CA VAL A 200 -2.46 2.26 1.85
C VAL A 200 -2.03 0.81 1.62
N GLN A 201 -2.04 0.02 2.68
CA GLN A 201 -1.56 -1.37 2.66
C GLN A 201 -2.63 -2.31 2.14
N SER A 202 -3.89 -1.99 2.44
CA SER A 202 -5.04 -2.71 1.92
C SER A 202 -6.23 -1.80 1.88
N GLU A 203 -7.05 -1.95 0.86
CA GLU A 203 -8.33 -1.27 0.75
C GLU A 203 -9.39 -2.21 0.19
N ILE A 204 -10.60 -2.05 0.72
CA ILE A 204 -11.78 -2.78 0.28
C ILE A 204 -12.95 -1.83 0.12
N SER A 205 -13.79 -2.09 -0.88
CA SER A 205 -15.07 -1.39 -1.02
C SER A 205 -15.94 -1.72 0.19
N ILE A 206 -16.64 -0.72 0.73
CA ILE A 206 -17.62 -0.93 1.79
C ILE A 206 -18.97 -0.38 1.38
N VAL A 207 -20.03 -1.08 1.78
CA VAL A 207 -21.41 -0.70 1.49
C VAL A 207 -22.19 -0.41 2.77
N PRO A 208 -23.06 0.61 2.75
CA PRO A 208 -24.04 0.85 3.81
C PRO A 208 -24.82 -0.39 4.26
N LYS A 209 -24.95 -0.62 5.58
CA LYS A 209 -25.86 -1.63 6.15
C LYS A 209 -27.33 -1.24 6.02
N VAL A 210 -27.63 0.06 6.00
CA VAL A 210 -28.99 0.61 5.95
C VAL A 210 -29.09 1.51 4.72
N THR A 211 -30.05 1.22 3.84
CA THR A 211 -30.23 1.90 2.53
C THR A 211 -31.17 3.10 2.57
N ASP A 212 -31.64 3.54 3.75
CA ASP A 212 -32.55 4.68 3.84
C ASP A 212 -31.81 6.00 3.57
N GLU A 213 -31.88 6.45 2.31
CA GLU A 213 -31.17 7.62 1.76
C GLU A 213 -31.51 8.95 2.46
N LYS A 214 -32.61 9.03 3.23
CA LYS A 214 -33.14 10.30 3.75
C LYS A 214 -32.47 10.82 5.02
N SER A 215 -31.62 10.03 5.67
CA SER A 215 -30.87 10.46 6.87
C SER A 215 -29.53 9.74 6.98
N TRP A 216 -28.76 9.73 5.89
CA TRP A 216 -27.44 9.12 5.87
C TRP A 216 -26.44 9.98 6.66
N ASP A 217 -25.96 9.46 7.78
CA ASP A 217 -24.88 10.04 8.57
C ASP A 217 -23.70 9.07 8.55
N PHE A 218 -22.62 9.46 7.85
CA PHE A 218 -21.41 8.65 7.70
C PHE A 218 -20.82 8.22 9.06
N GLU A 219 -21.03 9.03 10.11
CA GLU A 219 -20.55 8.75 11.47
C GLU A 219 -21.37 7.66 12.17
N LYS A 220 -22.66 7.53 11.84
CA LYS A 220 -23.59 6.57 12.48
C LYS A 220 -23.89 5.34 11.63
N ALA A 221 -23.52 5.39 10.37
CA ALA A 221 -23.71 4.31 9.42
C ALA A 221 -22.83 3.10 9.76
N GLY A 222 -23.45 1.94 9.93
CA GLY A 222 -22.71 0.69 9.89
C GLY A 222 -22.37 0.34 8.44
N PHE A 223 -21.14 -0.09 8.18
CA PHE A 223 -20.70 -0.56 6.88
C PHE A 223 -20.39 -2.07 6.86
N CYS A 224 -20.59 -2.69 5.71
CA CYS A 224 -20.15 -4.06 5.41
C CYS A 224 -19.07 -4.03 4.32
N PRO A 225 -18.00 -4.84 4.44
CA PRO A 225 -17.09 -5.08 3.32
C PRO A 225 -17.81 -5.70 2.12
N ASN A 226 -17.52 -5.21 0.92
CA ASN A 226 -17.93 -5.83 -0.34
C ASN A 226 -16.77 -6.68 -0.87
N LEU A 227 -16.91 -8.01 -0.74
CA LEU A 227 -15.88 -9.00 -1.11
C LEU A 227 -15.91 -9.38 -2.61
N GLU A 228 -16.87 -8.85 -3.37
CA GLU A 228 -17.04 -9.14 -4.80
C GLU A 228 -16.20 -8.20 -5.69
N MET A 229 -15.58 -7.17 -5.12
CA MET A 229 -14.82 -6.16 -5.87
C MET A 229 -13.41 -5.97 -5.31
N LEU A 230 -12.46 -5.83 -6.22
CA LEU A 230 -11.08 -5.43 -5.92
C LEU A 230 -10.90 -3.97 -6.29
N VAL A 231 -10.73 -3.12 -5.28
CA VAL A 231 -10.57 -1.67 -5.47
C VAL A 231 -9.11 -1.22 -5.39
N HIS A 232 -8.27 -2.02 -4.74
CA HIS A 232 -6.83 -1.77 -4.66
C HIS A 232 -6.21 -1.90 -6.07
N PRO A 233 -5.49 -0.88 -6.58
CA PRO A 233 -5.19 -0.74 -8.01
C PRO A 233 -4.56 -1.95 -8.71
N TYR A 234 -3.63 -2.64 -8.05
CA TYR A 234 -2.88 -3.75 -8.64
C TYR A 234 -3.50 -5.13 -8.40
N LEU A 235 -4.50 -5.29 -7.53
CA LEU A 235 -5.07 -6.61 -7.22
C LEU A 235 -5.85 -7.20 -8.39
N ALA A 236 -6.68 -6.40 -9.07
CA ALA A 236 -7.40 -6.85 -10.25
C ALA A 236 -6.43 -7.24 -11.40
N PRO A 237 -5.40 -6.45 -11.71
CA PRO A 237 -4.28 -6.87 -12.58
C PRO A 237 -3.59 -8.18 -12.18
N MET A 238 -3.32 -8.41 -10.89
CA MET A 238 -2.74 -9.68 -10.42
C MET A 238 -3.67 -10.87 -10.73
N VAL A 239 -4.97 -10.70 -10.49
CA VAL A 239 -5.98 -11.73 -10.79
C VAL A 239 -6.14 -11.93 -12.30
N ALA A 240 -6.02 -10.88 -13.12
CA ALA A 240 -6.03 -10.99 -14.58
C ALA A 240 -4.94 -11.94 -15.10
N GLY A 241 -3.81 -12.05 -14.39
CA GLY A 241 -2.75 -13.00 -14.70
C GLY A 241 -3.19 -14.48 -14.72
N LEU A 242 -4.30 -14.83 -14.07
CA LEU A 242 -4.88 -16.18 -14.15
C LEU A 242 -5.35 -16.55 -15.56
N ALA A 243 -5.56 -15.58 -16.45
CA ALA A 243 -5.88 -15.83 -17.85
C ALA A 243 -4.83 -16.71 -18.55
N LEU A 244 -3.56 -16.57 -18.16
CA LEU A 244 -2.42 -17.34 -18.67
C LEU A 244 -2.49 -18.84 -18.35
N VAL A 245 -3.27 -19.23 -17.34
CA VAL A 245 -3.42 -20.62 -16.88
C VAL A 245 -4.88 -21.05 -16.84
N ALA A 246 -5.76 -20.33 -17.56
CA ALA A 246 -7.20 -20.56 -17.52
C ALA A 246 -7.60 -21.98 -17.94
N VAL A 247 -6.92 -22.56 -18.93
CA VAL A 247 -7.17 -23.93 -19.39
C VAL A 247 -6.83 -24.95 -18.30
N HIS A 248 -5.65 -24.82 -17.68
CA HIS A 248 -5.23 -25.68 -16.57
C HIS A 248 -6.19 -25.58 -15.38
N ILE A 249 -6.63 -24.35 -15.03
CA ILE A 249 -7.61 -24.15 -13.96
C ILE A 249 -8.95 -24.80 -14.29
N GLN A 250 -9.42 -24.68 -15.54
CA GLN A 250 -10.65 -25.33 -16.00
C GLN A 250 -10.55 -26.86 -15.87
N GLU A 251 -9.45 -27.46 -16.30
CA GLU A 251 -9.22 -28.92 -16.20
C GLU A 251 -9.25 -29.42 -14.74
N ARG A 252 -8.78 -28.60 -13.79
CA ARG A 252 -8.85 -28.89 -12.35
C ARG A 252 -10.30 -28.97 -11.88
N PHE A 253 -11.12 -27.97 -12.24
CA PHE A 253 -12.55 -27.97 -11.92
C PHE A 253 -13.28 -29.15 -12.55
N GLU A 254 -13.00 -29.47 -13.81
CA GLU A 254 -13.60 -30.63 -14.51
C GLU A 254 -13.20 -31.96 -13.87
N SER A 255 -12.01 -32.02 -13.28
CA SER A 255 -11.53 -33.16 -12.50
C SER A 255 -12.11 -33.21 -11.07
N GLY A 256 -12.99 -32.27 -10.71
CA GLY A 256 -13.58 -32.18 -9.38
C GLY A 256 -12.62 -31.71 -8.28
N VAL A 257 -11.50 -31.09 -8.64
CA VAL A 257 -10.50 -30.59 -7.69
C VAL A 257 -10.48 -29.06 -7.71
N GLN A 258 -10.58 -28.46 -6.52
CA GLN A 258 -10.46 -27.01 -6.40
C GLN A 258 -9.04 -26.54 -6.73
N PRO A 259 -8.87 -25.50 -7.56
CA PRO A 259 -7.59 -24.84 -7.76
C PRO A 259 -7.06 -24.27 -6.44
N ARG A 260 -5.74 -24.33 -6.25
CA ARG A 260 -5.06 -23.88 -5.03
C ARG A 260 -4.26 -22.62 -5.29
N GLY A 261 -4.52 -21.57 -4.51
CA GLY A 261 -3.78 -20.31 -4.52
C GLY A 261 -3.00 -20.11 -3.23
N CYS A 262 -1.81 -19.52 -3.31
CA CYS A 262 -1.07 -19.05 -2.13
C CYS A 262 -0.87 -17.53 -2.25
N CYS A 263 -1.28 -16.76 -1.25
CA CYS A 263 -1.06 -15.32 -1.19
C CYS A 263 -0.04 -15.00 -0.08
N MET A 264 1.07 -14.36 -0.43
CA MET A 264 2.09 -13.89 0.53
C MET A 264 1.92 -12.41 0.76
N GLY A 265 1.62 -12.05 2.00
CA GLY A 265 0.99 -10.77 2.34
C GLY A 265 -0.52 -10.96 2.31
N VAL A 266 -1.15 -10.93 3.49
CA VAL A 266 -2.61 -11.02 3.60
C VAL A 266 -3.22 -9.62 3.64
N GLY A 267 -2.60 -8.70 4.39
CA GLY A 267 -3.14 -7.37 4.61
C GLY A 267 -4.59 -7.43 5.12
N GLY A 268 -5.50 -6.73 4.46
CA GLY A 268 -6.95 -6.78 4.73
C GLY A 268 -7.66 -8.03 4.19
N GLY A 269 -6.98 -8.94 3.48
CA GLY A 269 -7.57 -10.20 3.01
C GLY A 269 -8.42 -10.10 1.74
N ALA A 270 -8.52 -8.93 1.11
CA ALA A 270 -9.37 -8.70 -0.07
C ALA A 270 -9.06 -9.67 -1.23
N LEU A 271 -7.77 -9.89 -1.54
CA LEU A 271 -7.35 -10.83 -2.58
C LEU A 271 -7.77 -12.27 -2.25
N LEU A 272 -7.59 -12.71 -1.00
CA LEU A 272 -7.90 -14.07 -0.57
C LEU A 272 -9.42 -14.32 -0.65
N SER A 273 -10.20 -13.40 -0.10
CA SER A 273 -11.66 -13.45 -0.15
C SER A 273 -12.15 -13.46 -1.60
N PHE A 274 -11.56 -12.63 -2.47
CA PHE A 274 -11.96 -12.57 -3.87
C PHE A 274 -11.67 -13.89 -4.62
N LEU A 275 -10.47 -14.45 -4.46
CA LEU A 275 -10.09 -15.73 -5.08
C LEU A 275 -10.99 -16.88 -4.61
N SER A 276 -11.30 -16.95 -3.32
CA SER A 276 -12.17 -17.98 -2.75
C SER A 276 -13.61 -17.82 -3.22
N ILE A 277 -14.22 -16.65 -2.98
CA ILE A 277 -15.65 -16.41 -3.20
C ILE A 277 -15.98 -16.32 -4.69
N ASN A 278 -15.23 -15.48 -5.43
CA ASN A 278 -15.57 -15.18 -6.82
C ASN A 278 -14.99 -16.22 -7.78
N LEU A 279 -13.84 -16.82 -7.47
CA LEU A 279 -13.17 -17.76 -8.38
C LEU A 279 -13.16 -19.21 -7.91
N GLY A 280 -13.56 -19.51 -6.67
CA GLY A 280 -13.70 -20.89 -6.17
C GLY A 280 -12.38 -21.57 -5.82
N PHE A 281 -11.35 -20.80 -5.49
CA PHE A 281 -10.04 -21.32 -5.09
C PHE A 281 -10.03 -21.77 -3.62
N GLU A 282 -9.25 -22.81 -3.33
CA GLU A 282 -8.69 -23.01 -1.98
C GLU A 282 -7.47 -22.09 -1.83
N VAL A 283 -7.51 -21.17 -0.86
CA VAL A 283 -6.49 -20.13 -0.71
C VAL A 283 -5.75 -20.28 0.61
N VAL A 284 -4.43 -20.31 0.53
CA VAL A 284 -3.53 -20.21 1.68
C VAL A 284 -2.99 -18.79 1.77
N GLY A 285 -3.30 -18.08 2.85
CA GLY A 285 -2.74 -16.78 3.17
C GLY A 285 -1.54 -16.89 4.10
N VAL A 286 -0.45 -16.20 3.80
CA VAL A 286 0.73 -16.10 4.68
C VAL A 286 0.96 -14.66 5.09
N GLU A 287 0.95 -14.40 6.39
CA GLU A 287 1.14 -13.06 6.96
C GLU A 287 2.19 -13.12 8.08
N VAL A 288 3.08 -12.14 8.13
CA VAL A 288 4.15 -12.13 9.14
C VAL A 288 3.62 -11.76 10.52
N ASP A 289 2.55 -10.96 10.57
CA ASP A 289 2.00 -10.39 11.80
C ASP A 289 0.58 -10.91 12.12
N GLU A 290 0.44 -11.59 13.25
CA GLU A 290 -0.85 -12.15 13.69
C GLU A 290 -1.92 -11.06 13.95
N VAL A 291 -1.50 -9.85 14.31
CA VAL A 291 -2.43 -8.74 14.54
C VAL A 291 -3.02 -8.26 13.22
N VAL A 292 -2.29 -8.32 12.11
CA VAL A 292 -2.82 -8.01 10.76
C VAL A 292 -3.93 -8.99 10.39
N LEU A 293 -3.75 -10.29 10.68
CA LEU A 293 -4.81 -11.29 10.47
C LEU A 293 -6.05 -11.00 11.32
N SER A 294 -5.86 -10.67 12.59
CA SER A 294 -6.94 -10.30 13.50
C SER A 294 -7.71 -9.06 13.01
N VAL A 295 -7.00 -8.08 12.44
CA VAL A 295 -7.59 -6.89 11.81
C VAL A 295 -8.39 -7.26 10.56
N ALA A 296 -7.85 -8.13 9.69
CA ALA A 296 -8.53 -8.59 8.48
C ALA A 296 -9.86 -9.29 8.81
N GLU A 297 -9.86 -10.19 9.79
CA GLU A 297 -11.07 -10.87 10.25
C GLU A 297 -12.08 -9.90 10.88
N LYS A 298 -11.62 -9.01 11.77
CA LYS A 298 -12.49 -8.09 12.52
C LYS A 298 -13.09 -6.98 11.66
N TYR A 299 -12.32 -6.45 10.70
CA TYR A 299 -12.67 -5.23 9.98
C TYR A 299 -12.86 -5.41 8.48
N PHE A 300 -12.24 -6.39 7.84
CA PHE A 300 -12.29 -6.54 6.38
C PHE A 300 -13.15 -7.71 5.91
N GLY A 301 -13.75 -8.46 6.83
CA GLY A 301 -14.67 -9.56 6.50
C GLY A 301 -13.94 -10.81 6.01
N LEU A 302 -12.67 -10.98 6.39
CA LEU A 302 -11.94 -12.22 6.11
C LEU A 302 -12.53 -13.36 6.97
N GLU A 303 -13.04 -14.42 6.33
CA GLU A 303 -13.58 -15.60 7.01
C GLU A 303 -12.69 -16.83 6.78
N THR A 304 -12.22 -17.45 7.87
CA THR A 304 -11.40 -18.68 7.81
C THR A 304 -12.26 -19.94 7.81
N GLY A 305 -11.75 -21.03 7.21
CA GLY A 305 -12.39 -22.35 7.24
C GLY A 305 -13.36 -22.67 6.09
N GLN A 306 -13.70 -21.70 5.24
CA GLN A 306 -14.52 -21.88 4.01
C GLN A 306 -13.65 -21.70 2.74
N GLY A 307 -12.64 -22.56 2.58
CA GLY A 307 -11.70 -22.47 1.44
C GLY A 307 -10.53 -21.51 1.67
N ILE A 308 -10.49 -20.76 2.77
CA ILE A 308 -9.35 -19.93 3.16
C ILE A 308 -8.68 -20.51 4.41
N GLN A 309 -7.35 -20.66 4.36
CA GLN A 309 -6.50 -21.09 5.45
C GLN A 309 -5.37 -20.08 5.66
N LEU A 310 -5.10 -19.70 6.92
CA LEU A 310 -4.10 -18.69 7.25
C LEU A 310 -2.89 -19.30 7.96
N CYS A 311 -1.72 -18.74 7.67
CA CYS A 311 -0.46 -19.14 8.27
C CYS A 311 0.32 -17.90 8.72
N VAL A 312 0.56 -17.79 10.03
CA VAL A 312 1.41 -16.73 10.57
C VAL A 312 2.89 -17.10 10.37
N GLY A 313 3.64 -16.23 9.70
CA GLY A 313 5.08 -16.29 9.60
C GLY A 313 5.62 -15.58 8.36
N ASP A 314 6.95 -15.54 8.29
CA ASP A 314 7.67 -14.99 7.16
C ASP A 314 7.48 -15.87 5.90
N GLY A 315 6.85 -15.31 4.86
CA GLY A 315 6.53 -16.02 3.62
C GLY A 315 7.76 -16.57 2.90
N ILE A 316 8.88 -15.85 2.89
CA ILE A 316 10.14 -16.30 2.28
C ILE A 316 10.68 -17.50 3.04
N LYS A 317 10.72 -17.43 4.37
CA LYS A 317 11.18 -18.55 5.21
C LYS A 317 10.27 -19.77 5.09
N ILE A 318 8.95 -19.57 5.00
CA ILE A 318 7.99 -20.67 4.84
C ILE A 318 8.17 -21.35 3.48
N LEU A 319 8.29 -20.59 2.39
CA LEU A 319 8.57 -21.12 1.05
C LEU A 319 9.82 -22.00 1.02
N LYS A 320 10.94 -21.49 1.53
CA LYS A 320 12.21 -22.23 1.54
C LYS A 320 12.09 -23.54 2.30
N LYS A 321 11.39 -23.54 3.44
CA LYS A 321 11.16 -24.75 4.24
C LYS A 321 10.21 -25.72 3.54
N ALA A 322 9.15 -25.23 2.89
CA ALA A 322 8.23 -26.06 2.12
C ALA A 322 8.93 -26.80 0.97
N ALA A 323 9.81 -26.11 0.24
CA ALA A 323 10.62 -26.70 -0.83
C ALA A 323 11.53 -27.83 -0.30
N CYS A 324 12.18 -27.63 0.85
CA CYS A 324 13.02 -28.66 1.48
C CYS A 324 12.23 -29.89 1.96
N TYR A 325 10.96 -29.71 2.35
CA TYR A 325 10.11 -30.80 2.80
C TYR A 325 9.75 -31.78 1.67
N ASP A 326 9.47 -31.28 0.45
CA ASP A 326 9.20 -32.15 -0.70
C ASP A 326 10.42 -32.98 -1.11
N GLU A 327 11.63 -32.40 -1.04
CA GLU A 327 12.89 -33.13 -1.32
C GLU A 327 13.20 -34.21 -0.28
N ASN A 328 13.06 -33.88 1.01
CA ASN A 328 13.32 -34.83 2.10
C ASN A 328 12.26 -35.93 2.17
N TYR A 329 11.00 -35.66 1.83
CA TYR A 329 9.94 -36.69 1.79
C TYR A 329 10.16 -37.70 0.65
N LYS A 330 10.65 -37.25 -0.51
CA LYS A 330 11.06 -38.15 -1.61
C LYS A 330 12.24 -39.05 -1.21
N SER A 331 13.15 -38.55 -0.36
CA SER A 331 14.29 -39.32 0.17
C SER A 331 13.93 -40.21 1.38
N SER A 332 12.97 -39.82 2.21
CA SER A 332 12.58 -40.50 3.47
C SER A 332 11.51 -41.58 3.33
N ARG A 333 11.05 -41.94 2.12
CA ARG A 333 10.32 -43.21 1.92
C ARG A 333 11.11 -44.45 2.39
N ASN A 334 12.41 -44.30 2.67
CA ASN A 334 13.28 -45.35 3.22
C ASN A 334 13.60 -45.24 4.72
N LEU A 335 13.10 -44.25 5.47
CA LEU A 335 13.38 -44.20 6.92
C LEU A 335 12.27 -43.50 7.71
N ALA A 336 11.14 -44.19 7.87
CA ALA A 336 10.14 -43.82 8.85
C ALA A 336 10.66 -44.15 10.26
N SER A 337 11.12 -43.15 11.01
CA SER A 337 10.88 -43.01 12.45
C SER A 337 11.69 -41.85 13.05
N ASN A 338 11.04 -41.13 13.96
CA ASN A 338 11.62 -40.26 15.00
C ASN A 338 11.87 -38.80 14.64
N ILE A 339 10.80 -37.99 14.58
CA ILE A 339 10.84 -36.60 15.04
C ILE A 339 9.56 -36.32 15.83
N ARG A 340 9.69 -36.20 17.16
CA ARG A 340 8.60 -36.03 18.15
C ARG A 340 8.58 -34.62 18.76
N GLU A 341 9.10 -33.62 18.05
CA GLU A 341 9.30 -32.27 18.59
C GLU A 341 8.85 -31.21 17.58
N LEU A 342 7.56 -31.19 17.17
CA LEU A 342 7.07 -30.20 16.20
C LEU A 342 5.53 -30.06 16.07
N ASP A 343 4.75 -30.05 17.15
CA ASP A 343 3.27 -30.05 17.00
C ASP A 343 2.66 -28.73 16.48
N CYS A 344 3.30 -27.57 16.68
CA CYS A 344 2.81 -26.29 16.11
C CYS A 344 3.35 -26.01 14.70
N CYS A 345 4.56 -26.47 14.35
CA CYS A 345 5.06 -26.28 12.97
C CYS A 345 4.55 -27.34 12.00
N ARG A 346 4.09 -28.51 12.47
CA ARG A 346 3.47 -29.53 11.60
C ARG A 346 2.30 -28.95 10.82
N THR A 347 1.37 -28.24 11.49
CA THR A 347 0.16 -27.67 10.85
C THR A 347 0.48 -26.64 9.78
N LYS A 348 1.49 -25.78 9.98
CA LYS A 348 1.90 -24.76 9.00
C LYS A 348 2.41 -25.37 7.68
N PHE A 349 3.10 -26.50 7.73
CA PHE A 349 3.64 -27.17 6.54
C PHE A 349 2.66 -28.13 5.87
N GLU A 350 1.57 -28.53 6.54
CA GLU A 350 0.53 -29.34 5.88
C GLU A 350 -0.13 -28.55 4.74
N LEU A 351 -0.30 -27.23 4.93
CA LEU A 351 -0.84 -26.30 3.93
C LEU A 351 -0.02 -26.30 2.62
N PHE A 352 1.28 -26.54 2.73
CA PHE A 352 2.25 -26.55 1.63
C PHE A 352 2.59 -27.96 1.12
N ARG A 353 1.92 -29.02 1.62
CA ARG A 353 2.14 -30.39 1.11
C ARG A 353 1.72 -30.56 -0.33
N SER A 354 0.61 -29.92 -0.69
CA SER A 354 0.12 -29.90 -2.05
C SER A 354 0.67 -28.67 -2.75
N LYS A 355 0.94 -28.82 -4.05
CA LYS A 355 1.39 -27.71 -4.89
C LYS A 355 0.27 -26.68 -5.10
N PHE A 356 0.65 -25.51 -5.61
CA PHE A 356 -0.25 -24.43 -5.94
C PHE A 356 -0.37 -24.26 -7.44
N ASP A 357 -1.57 -23.92 -7.90
CA ASP A 357 -1.85 -23.51 -9.27
C ASP A 357 -1.38 -22.06 -9.48
N VAL A 358 -1.44 -21.24 -8.42
CA VAL A 358 -0.91 -19.87 -8.41
C VAL A 358 -0.28 -19.51 -7.08
N ILE A 359 0.86 -18.82 -7.13
CA ILE A 359 1.44 -18.11 -5.97
C ILE A 359 1.39 -16.62 -6.30
N MET A 360 0.71 -15.83 -5.47
CA MET A 360 0.61 -14.38 -5.57
C MET A 360 1.42 -13.73 -4.45
N VAL A 361 2.31 -12.80 -4.80
CA VAL A 361 3.24 -12.16 -3.87
C VAL A 361 2.93 -10.68 -3.82
N ASP A 362 2.46 -10.23 -2.67
CA ASP A 362 2.21 -8.83 -2.34
C ASP A 362 2.96 -8.48 -1.05
N LEU A 363 4.29 -8.39 -1.17
CA LEU A 363 5.18 -8.08 -0.07
C LEU A 363 5.82 -6.71 -0.32
N ASP A 364 5.73 -5.83 0.68
CA ASP A 364 6.42 -4.54 0.69
C ASP A 364 7.85 -4.68 1.22
N SER A 365 8.78 -3.86 0.72
CA SER A 365 10.11 -3.77 1.33
C SER A 365 10.04 -3.12 2.71
N SER A 366 10.62 -3.75 3.73
CA SER A 366 10.61 -3.27 5.11
C SER A 366 11.47 -2.03 5.40
N ASP A 367 12.15 -1.48 4.40
CA ASP A 367 13.14 -0.41 4.59
C ASP A 367 12.49 0.98 4.43
N SER A 368 11.96 1.51 5.53
CA SER A 368 11.22 2.78 5.58
C SER A 368 12.07 4.02 5.25
N LYS A 369 13.39 3.86 5.06
CA LYS A 369 14.32 4.93 4.67
C LYS A 369 14.59 4.98 3.16
N MET A 370 14.20 3.93 2.44
CA MET A 370 14.37 3.83 0.99
C MET A 370 13.01 4.06 0.31
N ASP A 371 13.03 4.50 -0.95
CA ASP A 371 11.82 4.57 -1.78
C ASP A 371 11.03 3.27 -1.72
N ILE A 372 9.70 3.41 -1.63
CA ILE A 372 8.75 2.29 -1.59
C ILE A 372 9.06 1.35 -2.75
N SER A 373 9.27 0.07 -2.44
CA SER A 373 9.54 -0.95 -3.45
C SER A 373 8.89 -2.28 -3.10
N ALA A 374 8.51 -3.01 -4.13
CA ALA A 374 7.99 -4.36 -4.03
C ALA A 374 8.50 -5.18 -5.22
N PRO A 375 8.80 -6.48 -5.04
CA PRO A 375 8.93 -7.19 -3.76
C PRO A 375 10.24 -6.85 -3.03
N PRO A 376 10.47 -7.32 -1.79
CA PRO A 376 11.77 -7.23 -1.13
C PRO A 376 12.88 -7.90 -1.95
N LEU A 377 14.09 -7.33 -1.93
CA LEU A 377 15.26 -7.91 -2.61
C LEU A 377 15.55 -9.35 -2.17
N GLU A 378 15.24 -9.71 -0.92
CA GLU A 378 15.35 -11.08 -0.42
C GLU A 378 14.50 -12.07 -1.23
N PHE A 379 13.31 -11.65 -1.70
CA PHE A 379 12.44 -12.51 -2.49
C PHE A 379 13.03 -12.83 -3.88
N LEU A 380 13.83 -11.92 -4.43
CA LEU A 380 14.47 -12.07 -5.74
C LEU A 380 15.72 -12.96 -5.71
N GLN A 381 16.12 -13.47 -4.54
CA GLN A 381 17.22 -14.41 -4.43
C GLN A 381 16.88 -15.72 -5.16
N LYS A 382 17.85 -16.25 -5.89
CA LYS A 382 17.66 -17.42 -6.76
C LYS A 382 17.11 -18.63 -6.03
N ASP A 383 17.56 -18.90 -4.81
CA ASP A 383 17.09 -20.00 -3.99
C ASP A 383 15.63 -19.82 -3.53
N VAL A 384 15.18 -18.58 -3.29
CA VAL A 384 13.78 -18.27 -2.98
C VAL A 384 12.89 -18.46 -4.20
N LEU A 385 13.31 -17.96 -5.37
CA LEU A 385 12.58 -18.16 -6.63
C LEU A 385 12.49 -19.64 -7.01
N LEU A 386 13.56 -20.42 -6.81
CA LEU A 386 13.55 -21.87 -7.00
C LEU A 386 12.59 -22.56 -6.01
N ALA A 387 12.56 -22.12 -4.75
CA ALA A 387 11.61 -22.63 -3.77
C ALA A 387 10.16 -22.35 -4.20
N ALA A 388 9.85 -21.14 -4.67
CA ALA A 388 8.54 -20.80 -5.23
C ALA A 388 8.19 -21.68 -6.44
N LYS A 389 9.10 -21.83 -7.42
CA LYS A 389 8.89 -22.69 -8.61
C LYS A 389 8.66 -24.16 -8.22
N SER A 390 9.31 -24.64 -7.16
CA SER A 390 9.12 -26.02 -6.65
C SER A 390 7.72 -26.25 -6.05
N CYS A 391 7.15 -25.22 -5.42
CA CYS A 391 5.82 -25.24 -4.82
C CYS A 391 4.68 -25.13 -5.85
N LEU A 392 4.97 -24.77 -7.09
CA LEU A 392 3.99 -24.68 -8.18
C LEU A 392 3.74 -26.03 -8.86
N PHE A 393 2.49 -26.27 -9.28
CA PHE A 393 2.14 -27.28 -10.27
C PHE A 393 2.83 -27.01 -11.60
N GLU A 394 2.89 -28.03 -12.47
CA GLU A 394 3.62 -27.96 -13.74
C GLU A 394 3.21 -26.75 -14.58
N HIS A 395 1.90 -26.51 -14.69
CA HIS A 395 1.32 -25.37 -15.41
C HIS A 395 0.95 -24.20 -14.47
N GLY A 396 1.57 -24.12 -13.30
CA GLY A 396 1.32 -23.06 -12.32
C GLY A 396 2.12 -21.78 -12.62
N ILE A 397 1.64 -20.67 -12.06
CA ILE A 397 2.25 -19.34 -12.23
C ILE A 397 2.59 -18.67 -10.89
N LEU A 398 3.65 -17.87 -10.91
CA LEU A 398 4.01 -16.91 -9.88
C LEU A 398 3.60 -15.51 -10.35
N VAL A 399 2.79 -14.80 -9.57
CA VAL A 399 2.33 -13.44 -9.86
C VAL A 399 2.90 -12.49 -8.81
N LEU A 400 3.59 -11.44 -9.22
CA LEU A 400 4.21 -10.47 -8.33
C LEU A 400 3.66 -9.07 -8.58
N ASN A 401 3.29 -8.38 -7.50
CA ASN A 401 3.22 -6.92 -7.50
C ASN A 401 4.66 -6.35 -7.48
N VAL A 402 4.96 -5.44 -8.41
CA VAL A 402 6.27 -4.80 -8.54
C VAL A 402 6.12 -3.29 -8.53
N ILE A 403 6.80 -2.64 -7.58
CA ILE A 403 6.96 -1.18 -7.53
C ILE A 403 8.44 -0.89 -7.78
N PRO A 404 8.84 -0.51 -9.00
CA PRO A 404 10.23 -0.32 -9.34
C PRO A 404 10.75 1.03 -8.82
N ARG A 405 11.86 1.02 -8.10
CA ARG A 405 12.56 2.26 -7.69
C ARG A 405 13.12 3.05 -8.87
N ASN A 406 13.54 2.32 -9.90
CA ASN A 406 14.09 2.84 -11.13
C ASN A 406 14.14 1.72 -12.19
N GLN A 407 14.48 2.08 -13.42
CA GLN A 407 14.59 1.13 -14.53
C GLN A 407 15.62 0.02 -14.28
N THR A 408 16.71 0.30 -13.56
CA THR A 408 17.75 -0.71 -13.27
C THR A 408 17.22 -1.78 -12.33
N PHE A 409 16.47 -1.37 -11.29
CA PHE A 409 15.80 -2.31 -10.39
C PHE A 409 14.76 -3.14 -11.13
N TYR A 410 13.94 -2.53 -11.99
CA TYR A 410 12.95 -3.26 -12.78
C TYR A 410 13.60 -4.33 -13.67
N ASN A 411 14.68 -3.98 -14.36
CA ASN A 411 15.44 -4.93 -15.19
C ASN A 411 16.07 -6.07 -14.36
N LEU A 412 16.50 -5.78 -13.13
CA LEU A 412 17.01 -6.80 -12.20
C LEU A 412 15.92 -7.82 -11.84
N VAL A 413 14.70 -7.36 -11.54
CA VAL A 413 13.55 -8.25 -11.24
C VAL A 413 13.27 -9.17 -12.43
N ILE A 414 13.18 -8.60 -13.65
CA ILE A 414 12.96 -9.37 -14.88
C ILE A 414 14.05 -10.43 -15.08
N HIS A 415 15.32 -10.04 -14.92
CA HIS A 415 16.44 -10.95 -15.08
C HIS A 415 16.40 -12.11 -14.08
N ALA A 416 16.13 -11.82 -12.81
CA ALA A 416 16.04 -12.82 -11.75
C ALA A 416 14.93 -13.85 -12.03
N LEU A 417 13.77 -13.40 -12.52
CA LEU A 417 12.66 -14.28 -12.87
C LEU A 417 12.97 -15.16 -14.09
N ARG A 418 13.55 -14.59 -15.17
CA ARG A 418 13.92 -15.34 -16.38
C ARG A 418 15.01 -16.38 -16.15
N GLU A 419 15.87 -16.19 -15.15
CA GLU A 419 16.85 -17.22 -14.79
C GLU A 419 16.21 -18.51 -14.24
N VAL A 420 14.99 -18.42 -13.72
CA VAL A 420 14.34 -19.51 -12.98
C VAL A 420 13.09 -20.03 -13.69
N PHE A 421 12.29 -19.15 -14.30
CA PHE A 421 11.01 -19.48 -14.94
C PHE A 421 11.13 -19.56 -16.45
N ASP A 422 10.27 -20.36 -17.07
CA ASP A 422 10.39 -20.68 -18.50
C ASP A 422 9.83 -19.54 -19.38
N ASP A 423 8.75 -18.90 -18.92
CA ASP A 423 8.13 -17.75 -19.57
C ASP A 423 7.84 -16.63 -18.55
N LEU A 424 7.89 -15.39 -19.02
CA LEU A 424 7.60 -14.20 -18.24
C LEU A 424 6.69 -13.25 -19.02
N HIS A 425 5.69 -12.72 -18.34
CA HIS A 425 4.76 -11.72 -18.86
C HIS A 425 4.71 -10.53 -17.91
N GLU A 426 4.34 -9.37 -18.45
CA GLU A 426 4.12 -8.15 -17.68
C GLU A 426 2.76 -7.55 -18.01
N LEU A 427 2.22 -6.82 -17.04
CA LEU A 427 1.03 -5.99 -17.14
C LEU A 427 1.34 -4.67 -16.42
N ASP A 428 1.27 -3.56 -17.16
CA ASP A 428 1.37 -2.21 -16.60
C ASP A 428 0.02 -1.81 -16.02
N VAL A 429 -0.05 -1.59 -14.70
CA VAL A 429 -1.30 -1.27 -13.99
C VAL A 429 -1.88 0.08 -14.46
N GLY A 430 -1.06 0.94 -15.07
CA GLY A 430 -1.48 2.24 -15.59
C GLY A 430 -1.63 3.32 -14.51
N ASN A 431 -1.26 3.03 -13.26
CA ASN A 431 -1.24 4.01 -12.17
C ASN A 431 0.09 4.77 -12.04
N GLY A 432 1.07 4.48 -12.92
CA GLY A 432 2.39 5.10 -12.92
C GLY A 432 3.37 4.54 -11.89
N GLU A 433 2.96 3.56 -11.07
CA GLU A 433 3.77 3.03 -9.97
C GLU A 433 3.92 1.50 -10.02
N ASN A 434 2.83 0.76 -10.28
CA ASN A 434 2.80 -0.69 -10.17
C ASN A 434 2.89 -1.37 -11.54
N PHE A 435 3.68 -2.44 -11.57
CA PHE A 435 3.67 -3.45 -12.62
C PHE A 435 3.29 -4.79 -11.99
N VAL A 436 2.61 -5.63 -12.76
CA VAL A 436 2.40 -7.03 -12.39
C VAL A 436 3.26 -7.90 -13.30
N LEU A 437 4.15 -8.69 -12.69
CA LEU A 437 4.95 -9.68 -13.40
C LEU A 437 4.40 -11.08 -13.16
N ILE A 438 4.23 -11.85 -14.24
CA ILE A 438 3.65 -13.20 -14.20
C ILE A 438 4.66 -14.17 -14.80
N ALA A 439 5.26 -15.00 -13.94
CA ALA A 439 6.28 -15.96 -14.31
C ALA A 439 5.71 -17.39 -14.31
N SER A 440 5.85 -18.08 -15.44
CA SER A 440 5.24 -19.39 -15.66
C SER A 440 6.26 -20.50 -15.48
N LYS A 441 5.87 -21.56 -14.78
CA LYS A 441 6.77 -22.67 -14.53
C LYS A 441 7.18 -23.39 -15.81
N THR A 442 6.24 -23.57 -16.74
CA THR A 442 6.45 -24.09 -18.09
C THR A 442 6.02 -23.04 -19.12
N SER A 443 6.51 -23.17 -20.36
CA SER A 443 6.10 -22.28 -21.43
C SER A 443 4.59 -22.34 -21.70
N ILE A 444 3.99 -21.18 -21.98
CA ILE A 444 2.57 -21.03 -22.27
C ILE A 444 2.38 -20.89 -23.78
N GLU A 445 1.58 -21.78 -24.35
CA GLU A 445 1.04 -21.61 -25.70
C GLU A 445 -0.21 -20.73 -25.65
N TRP A 446 -0.06 -19.41 -25.81
CA TRP A 446 -1.20 -18.50 -25.88
C TRP A 446 -1.93 -18.67 -27.23
N ASN A 447 -2.90 -19.58 -27.27
CA ASN A 447 -3.72 -19.80 -28.45
C ASN A 447 -4.87 -18.79 -28.51
N SER A 448 -4.65 -17.67 -29.21
CA SER A 448 -5.66 -16.63 -29.48
C SER A 448 -6.87 -17.10 -30.29
N GLY A 449 -6.94 -18.39 -30.66
CA GLY A 449 -8.06 -19.02 -31.38
C GLY A 449 -8.66 -20.24 -30.66
N ALA A 450 -8.25 -20.54 -29.42
CA ALA A 450 -8.90 -21.61 -28.65
C ALA A 450 -10.31 -21.16 -28.22
N PRO A 451 -11.30 -22.06 -28.19
CA PRO A 451 -12.62 -21.72 -27.68
C PRO A 451 -12.51 -21.28 -26.21
N GLU A 452 -13.21 -20.21 -25.88
CA GLU A 452 -13.22 -19.66 -24.53
C GLU A 452 -13.76 -20.71 -23.54
N ASN A 453 -12.96 -21.03 -22.53
CA ASN A 453 -13.37 -21.99 -21.50
C ASN A 453 -14.20 -21.31 -20.40
N VAL A 454 -14.95 -22.12 -19.64
CA VAL A 454 -15.90 -21.63 -18.62
C VAL A 454 -15.20 -20.75 -17.58
N PHE A 455 -14.00 -21.13 -17.15
CA PHE A 455 -13.20 -20.34 -16.22
C PHE A 455 -12.81 -18.97 -16.79
N MET A 456 -12.40 -18.90 -18.06
CA MET A 456 -12.06 -17.62 -18.72
C MET A 456 -13.28 -16.70 -18.79
N SER A 457 -14.46 -17.21 -19.18
CA SER A 457 -15.69 -16.41 -19.18
C SER A 457 -16.04 -15.93 -17.76
N LYS A 458 -15.83 -16.76 -16.74
CA LYS A 458 -16.01 -16.37 -15.34
C LYS A 458 -15.03 -15.27 -14.92
N LEU A 459 -13.76 -15.41 -15.27
CA LEU A 459 -12.72 -14.41 -14.98
C LEU A 459 -13.07 -13.05 -15.58
N LYS A 460 -13.48 -13.02 -16.86
CA LYS A 460 -13.90 -11.79 -17.55
C LYS A 460 -15.18 -11.16 -16.99
N SER A 461 -16.02 -11.96 -16.32
CA SER A 461 -17.22 -11.41 -15.67
C SER A 461 -16.92 -10.64 -14.37
N VAL A 462 -15.74 -10.87 -13.76
CA VAL A 462 -15.36 -10.26 -12.47
C VAL A 462 -14.11 -9.39 -12.54
N ILE A 463 -13.32 -9.47 -13.62
CA ILE A 463 -12.14 -8.64 -13.90
C ILE A 463 -12.28 -8.02 -15.28
N SER A 464 -11.92 -6.73 -15.41
CA SER A 464 -11.93 -6.01 -16.68
C SER A 464 -11.07 -6.70 -17.74
N GLU A 465 -11.66 -6.93 -18.93
CA GLU A 465 -10.95 -7.50 -20.09
C GLU A 465 -9.74 -6.66 -20.50
N MET A 466 -9.76 -5.34 -20.24
CA MET A 466 -8.64 -4.46 -20.53
C MET A 466 -7.34 -4.90 -19.85
N TYR A 467 -7.42 -5.45 -18.63
CA TYR A 467 -6.24 -5.95 -17.94
C TYR A 467 -5.73 -7.26 -18.56
N ILE A 468 -6.64 -8.13 -18.98
CA ILE A 468 -6.28 -9.40 -19.63
C ILE A 468 -5.60 -9.14 -20.98
N ASP A 469 -6.17 -8.22 -21.78
CA ASP A 469 -5.64 -7.84 -23.09
C ASP A 469 -4.31 -7.08 -23.02
N ALA A 470 -4.02 -6.44 -21.88
CA ALA A 470 -2.77 -5.71 -21.65
C ALA A 470 -1.59 -6.61 -21.27
N ILE A 471 -1.82 -7.90 -20.98
CA ILE A 471 -0.75 -8.85 -20.64
C ILE A 471 0.13 -9.07 -21.87
N ARG A 472 1.43 -8.80 -21.73
CA ARG A 472 2.41 -9.00 -22.80
C ARG A 472 3.59 -9.83 -22.34
N LYS A 473 4.09 -10.71 -23.20
CA LYS A 473 5.28 -11.50 -22.95
C LYS A 473 6.52 -10.60 -22.99
N VAL A 474 7.44 -10.78 -22.03
CA VAL A 474 8.68 -10.00 -21.96
C VAL A 474 9.92 -10.85 -21.98
#